data_AF-A0A9D5WTX1-F1
#
_entry.id   AF-A0A9D5WTX1-F1
#
_cell.length_a   1.000
_cell.length_b   1.000
_cell.length_c   1.000
_cell.angle_alpha   90.00
_cell.angle_beta   90.00
_cell.angle_gamma   90.00
#
_symmetry.space_group_name_H-M   'P 1'
#
loop_
_entity.id
_entity.type
_entity.pdbx_description
1 polymer ?
#
loop_
_entity_poly.entity_id
_entity_poly.type
_entity_poly.pdbx_seq_one_letter_code
_entity_poly.pdbx_strand_id
1 'polypeptide(L)'
;MKRRIYTFLFAITFLSFALPTTVKAHTSLEMIEQDIHNVSISVYGSVLRIEGANDEMLQIYNVTGVCVMSIRVDGQDKRYNLSLPKGCYIVKVGKVVRKISIR
;
A
#
# COMPACT_ATOMS: atom_id res chain seq x y z
N MET A 1 -59.80 -19.55 32.21
CA MET A 1 -58.51 -19.02 32.74
C MET A 1 -57.31 -19.35 31.84
N LYS A 2 -57.17 -20.57 31.32
CA LYS A 2 -56.04 -20.99 30.46
C LYS A 2 -55.89 -20.20 29.14
N ARG A 3 -56.97 -19.82 28.44
CA ARG A 3 -56.87 -19.02 27.20
C ARG A 3 -56.17 -17.66 27.39
N ARG A 4 -56.44 -16.96 28.51
CA ARG A 4 -55.79 -15.67 28.81
C ARG A 4 -54.30 -15.86 29.13
N ILE A 5 -53.90 -16.98 29.75
CA ILE A 5 -52.49 -17.29 30.01
C ILE A 5 -51.70 -17.42 28.70
N TYR A 6 -52.27 -18.09 27.69
CA TYR A 6 -51.62 -18.24 26.39
C TYR A 6 -51.55 -16.92 25.62
N THR A 7 -52.58 -16.06 25.76
CA THR A 7 -52.55 -14.71 25.16
C THR A 7 -51.47 -13.83 25.79
N PHE A 8 -51.30 -13.89 27.11
CA PHE A 8 -50.21 -13.18 27.78
C PHE A 8 -48.83 -13.72 27.37
N LEU A 9 -48.69 -15.04 27.26
CA LEU A 9 -47.43 -15.66 26.84
C LEU A 9 -47.04 -15.26 25.41
N PHE A 10 -48.02 -15.19 24.50
CA PHE A 10 -47.81 -14.78 23.11
C PHE A 10 -47.50 -13.29 22.96
N ALA A 11 -48.06 -12.43 23.82
CA ALA A 11 -47.78 -11.00 23.82
C ALA A 11 -46.35 -10.69 24.30
N ILE A 12 -45.83 -11.46 25.26
CA ILE A 12 -44.47 -11.29 25.79
C ILE A 12 -43.42 -11.70 24.77
N THR A 13 -43.64 -12.76 23.99
CA THR A 13 -42.69 -13.19 22.95
C THR A 13 -42.64 -12.22 21.76
N PHE A 14 -43.75 -11.57 21.42
CA PHE A 14 -43.80 -10.58 20.35
C PHE A 14 -43.05 -9.28 20.71
N LEU A 15 -43.01 -8.92 22.00
CA LEU A 15 -42.35 -7.71 22.47
C LEU A 15 -40.80 -7.79 22.39
N SER A 16 -40.24 -9.00 22.50
CA SER A 16 -38.79 -9.23 22.46
C SER A 16 -38.17 -9.09 21.06
N PHE A 17 -38.96 -9.10 19.99
CA PHE A 17 -38.47 -8.99 18.61
C PHE A 17 -38.35 -7.54 18.12
N ALA A 18 -38.78 -6.55 18.93
CA ALA A 18 -38.78 -5.13 18.57
C ALA A 18 -37.50 -4.37 18.99
N LEU A 19 -36.46 -5.07 19.45
CA LEU A 19 -35.22 -4.42 19.88
C LEU A 19 -34.33 -4.11 18.66
N PRO A 20 -33.89 -2.85 18.45
CA PRO A 20 -33.01 -2.50 17.36
C PRO A 20 -31.62 -3.12 17.57
N THR A 21 -31.23 -4.03 16.69
CA THR A 21 -29.86 -4.58 16.67
C THR A 21 -28.93 -3.56 16.02
N THR A 22 -28.02 -2.97 16.80
CA THR A 22 -26.98 -2.10 16.24
C THR A 22 -25.88 -2.96 15.60
N VAL A 23 -25.82 -2.97 14.27
CA VAL A 23 -24.70 -3.56 13.54
C VAL A 23 -23.60 -2.51 13.44
N LYS A 24 -22.45 -2.79 14.06
CA LYS A 24 -21.24 -1.97 13.90
C LYS A 24 -20.37 -2.57 12.80
N ALA A 25 -19.90 -1.74 11.87
CA ALA A 25 -18.92 -2.17 10.88
C ALA A 25 -17.61 -2.54 11.61
N HIS A 26 -17.20 -3.79 11.47
CA HIS A 26 -15.92 -4.27 11.99
C HIS A 26 -14.88 -4.09 10.90
N THR A 27 -14.01 -3.09 11.02
CA THR A 27 -12.87 -2.95 10.12
C THR A 27 -11.86 -4.04 10.47
N SER A 28 -11.86 -5.13 9.71
CA SER A 28 -10.75 -6.09 9.73
C SER A 28 -9.53 -5.40 9.15
N LEU A 29 -8.64 -4.92 10.01
CA LEU A 29 -7.30 -4.54 9.62
C LEU A 29 -6.54 -5.83 9.33
N GLU A 30 -6.57 -6.31 8.09
CA GLU A 30 -5.55 -7.24 7.62
C GLU A 30 -4.22 -6.50 7.72
N MET A 31 -3.44 -6.85 8.74
CA MET A 31 -2.05 -6.47 8.83
C MET A 31 -1.33 -7.13 7.66
N ILE A 32 -1.23 -6.43 6.53
CA ILE A 32 -0.29 -6.77 5.48
C ILE A 32 1.07 -6.73 6.15
N GLU A 33 1.67 -7.90 6.35
CA GLU A 33 3.06 -8.03 6.78
C GLU A 33 3.89 -7.32 5.72
N GLN A 34 4.22 -6.06 5.99
CA GLN A 34 4.94 -5.20 5.06
C GLN A 34 6.38 -5.67 5.15
N ASP A 35 6.68 -6.74 4.41
CA ASP A 35 8.00 -7.32 4.26
C ASP A 35 8.98 -6.17 4.01
N ILE A 36 9.78 -5.82 5.02
CA ILE A 36 10.63 -4.62 5.02
C ILE A 36 11.74 -4.92 4.01
N HIS A 37 11.48 -4.63 2.75
CA HIS A 37 12.49 -4.70 1.71
C HIS A 37 13.47 -3.57 1.99
N ASN A 38 14.69 -3.92 2.40
CA ASN A 38 15.77 -3.01 2.77
C ASN A 38 16.37 -2.24 1.57
N VAL A 39 15.57 -1.96 0.55
CA VAL A 39 15.97 -1.18 -0.63
C VAL A 39 15.88 0.31 -0.30
N SER A 40 17.02 0.99 -0.34
CA SER A 40 17.11 2.44 -0.16
C SER A 40 17.35 3.14 -1.49
N ILE A 41 16.60 4.22 -1.74
CA ILE A 41 16.68 5.05 -2.94
C ILE A 41 16.97 6.49 -2.51
N SER A 42 18.14 7.02 -2.88
CA SER A 42 18.55 8.39 -2.59
C SER A 42 19.07 9.11 -3.83
N VAL A 43 18.92 10.44 -3.88
CA VAL A 43 19.33 11.26 -5.04
C VAL A 43 20.11 12.47 -4.55
N TYR A 44 21.28 12.70 -5.16
CA TYR A 44 22.15 13.85 -4.92
C TYR A 44 22.46 14.53 -6.26
N GLY A 45 21.82 15.67 -6.53
CA GLY A 45 21.88 16.31 -7.85
C GLY A 45 21.32 15.39 -8.93
N SER A 46 22.17 14.97 -9.86
CA SER A 46 21.84 14.02 -10.93
C SER A 46 22.30 12.59 -10.63
N VAL A 47 22.78 12.30 -9.42
CA VAL A 47 23.28 10.97 -9.04
C VAL A 47 22.22 10.22 -8.23
N LEU A 48 21.77 9.09 -8.75
CA LEU A 48 20.89 8.15 -8.07
C LEU A 48 21.72 7.09 -7.37
N ARG A 49 21.54 6.91 -6.06
CA ARG A 49 22.14 5.81 -5.29
C ARG A 49 21.08 4.81 -4.88
N ILE A 50 21.32 3.55 -5.17
CA ILE A 50 20.49 2.40 -4.82
C ILE A 50 21.29 1.49 -3.88
N GLU A 51 20.73 1.18 -2.71
CA GLU A 51 21.33 0.26 -1.74
C GLU A 51 20.37 -0.91 -1.46
N GLY A 52 20.91 -2.10 -1.21
CA GLY A 52 20.14 -3.29 -0.81
C GLY A 52 19.30 -3.95 -1.91
N ALA A 53 19.64 -3.70 -3.19
CA ALA A 53 18.84 -4.13 -4.34
C ALA A 53 19.64 -4.88 -5.41
N ASN A 54 20.67 -5.64 -5.02
CA ASN A 54 21.43 -6.45 -5.98
C ASN A 54 20.51 -7.38 -6.78
N ASP A 55 20.73 -7.47 -8.09
CA ASP A 55 19.92 -8.25 -9.04
C ASP A 55 18.45 -7.82 -9.18
N GLU A 56 18.04 -6.70 -8.59
CA GLU A 56 16.72 -6.11 -8.86
C GLU A 56 16.73 -5.28 -10.14
N MET A 57 15.55 -5.20 -10.78
CA MET A 57 15.36 -4.33 -11.94
C MET A 57 15.10 -2.89 -11.48
N LEU A 58 16.02 -1.99 -11.80
CA LEU A 58 15.83 -0.54 -11.71
C LEU A 58 15.13 -0.03 -12.98
N GLN A 59 14.03 0.67 -12.79
CA GLN A 59 13.26 1.33 -13.85
C GLN A 59 12.98 2.78 -13.45
N ILE A 60 13.17 3.71 -14.37
CA ILE A 60 12.83 5.12 -14.17
C ILE A 60 11.78 5.52 -15.17
N TYR A 61 10.70 6.13 -14.69
CA TYR A 61 9.60 6.63 -15.49
C TYR A 61 9.50 8.15 -15.37
N ASN A 62 9.12 8.81 -16.45
CA ASN A 62 8.71 10.21 -16.41
C ASN A 62 7.27 10.33 -15.84
N VAL A 63 6.79 11.56 -15.67
CA VAL A 63 5.44 11.83 -15.11
C VAL A 63 4.29 11.32 -15.98
N THR A 64 4.52 11.07 -17.27
CA THR A 64 3.50 10.51 -18.17
C THR A 64 3.50 8.98 -18.19
N GLY A 65 4.38 8.33 -17.41
CA GLY A 65 4.46 6.88 -17.29
C GLY A 65 5.36 6.21 -18.35
N VAL A 66 6.10 6.96 -19.16
CA VAL A 66 7.07 6.39 -20.11
C VAL A 66 8.34 5.97 -19.37
N CYS A 67 8.78 4.72 -19.57
CA CYS A 67 10.04 4.21 -19.04
C CYS A 67 11.22 4.80 -19.81
N VAL A 68 12.05 5.61 -19.14
CA VAL A 68 13.21 6.32 -19.73
C VAL A 68 14.54 5.65 -19.40
N MET A 69 14.56 4.70 -18.46
CA MET A 69 15.74 3.90 -18.12
C MET A 69 15.28 2.55 -17.56
N SER A 70 15.91 1.46 -17.98
CA SER A 70 15.70 0.13 -17.41
C SER A 70 17.00 -0.67 -17.40
N ILE A 71 17.50 -0.99 -16.21
CA ILE A 71 18.75 -1.71 -16.01
C ILE A 71 18.66 -2.64 -14.79
N ARG A 72 19.47 -3.69 -14.79
CA ARG A 72 19.64 -4.55 -13.62
C ARG A 72 20.70 -3.95 -12.70
N VAL A 73 20.41 -3.90 -11.41
CA VAL A 73 21.38 -3.44 -10.40
C VAL A 73 22.43 -4.53 -10.18
N ASP A 74 23.70 -4.18 -10.32
CA ASP A 74 24.85 -5.09 -10.33
C ASP A 74 25.72 -4.94 -9.07
N GLY A 75 25.08 -4.82 -7.91
CA GLY A 75 25.74 -4.77 -6.60
C GLY A 75 24.81 -4.31 -5.48
N GLN A 76 25.28 -4.42 -4.23
CA GLN A 76 24.49 -4.02 -3.05
C GLN A 76 24.45 -2.51 -2.79
N ASP A 77 25.39 -1.74 -3.36
CA ASP A 77 25.40 -0.27 -3.33
C ASP A 77 25.92 0.23 -4.68
N LYS A 78 25.04 0.88 -5.44
CA LYS A 78 25.33 1.36 -6.80
C LYS A 78 24.90 2.81 -6.98
N ARG A 79 25.68 3.52 -7.79
CA ARG A 79 25.44 4.91 -8.16
C ARG A 79 25.30 5.04 -9.67
N TYR A 80 24.25 5.71 -10.10
CA TYR A 80 23.94 5.97 -11.51
C TYR A 80 23.93 7.48 -11.75
N ASN A 81 24.73 7.94 -12.70
CA ASN A 81 24.66 9.31 -13.20
C ASN A 81 23.47 9.41 -14.17
N LEU A 82 22.43 10.13 -13.77
CA LEU A 82 21.22 10.32 -14.55
C LEU A 82 21.40 11.48 -15.53
N SER A 83 21.42 11.18 -16.83
CA SER A 83 21.35 12.18 -17.89
C SER A 83 19.88 12.51 -18.21
N LEU A 84 19.14 12.97 -17.20
CA LEU A 84 17.72 13.30 -17.31
C LEU A 84 17.50 14.82 -17.20
N PRO A 85 16.59 15.40 -18.00
CA PRO A 85 16.18 16.80 -17.83
C PRO A 85 15.64 17.07 -16.42
N LYS A 86 15.74 18.33 -15.98
CA LYS A 86 15.14 18.78 -14.71
C LYS A 86 13.66 18.45 -14.67
N GLY A 87 13.18 17.93 -13.54
CA GLY A 87 11.80 17.49 -13.41
C GLY A 87 11.59 16.40 -12.37
N CYS A 88 10.38 15.88 -12.32
CA CYS A 88 9.97 14.80 -11.44
C CYS A 88 9.99 13.46 -12.17
N TYR A 89 10.43 12.41 -11.48
CA TYR A 89 10.48 11.05 -12.03
C TYR A 89 10.03 10.05 -10.97
N ILE A 90 9.67 8.87 -11.43
CA ILE A 90 9.32 7.72 -10.59
C ILE A 90 10.43 6.69 -10.75
N VAL A 91 11.11 6.38 -9.67
CA VAL A 91 12.11 5.29 -9.63
C VAL A 91 11.43 4.07 -9.03
N LYS A 92 11.51 2.94 -9.72
CA LYS A 92 11.06 1.63 -9.26
C LYS A 92 12.26 0.68 -9.21
N VAL A 93 12.43 -0.01 -8.09
CA VAL A 93 13.42 -1.07 -7.90
C VAL A 93 12.75 -2.23 -7.19
N GLY A 94 12.60 -3.36 -7.87
CA GLY A 94 11.79 -4.47 -7.37
C GLY A 94 10.36 -4.04 -7.00
N LYS A 95 9.99 -4.21 -5.73
CA LYS A 95 8.69 -3.77 -5.16
C LYS A 95 8.70 -2.33 -4.64
N VAL A 96 9.85 -1.68 -4.53
CA VAL A 96 9.97 -0.33 -3.97
C VAL A 96 9.83 0.72 -5.05
N VAL A 97 9.01 1.73 -4.81
CA VAL A 97 8.76 2.85 -5.73
C VAL A 97 8.92 4.17 -5.00
N ARG A 98 9.62 5.14 -5.59
CA ARG A 98 9.84 6.46 -5.01
C ARG A 98 9.80 7.57 -6.06
N LYS A 99 9.12 8.68 -5.74
CA LYS A 99 9.22 9.92 -6.49
C LYS A 99 10.56 10.59 -6.21
N ILE A 100 11.27 11.00 -7.25
CA ILE A 100 12.49 11.81 -7.17
C ILE A 100 12.32 13.12 -7.95
N SER A 101 13.16 14.11 -7.63
CA SER A 101 13.26 15.37 -8.37
C SER A 101 14.71 15.59 -8.78
N ILE A 102 14.93 15.84 -10.07
CA ILE A 102 16.20 16.30 -10.64
C ILE A 102 16.15 17.84 -10.73
N ARG A 103 17.12 18.51 -10.12
CA ARG A 103 17.16 19.99 -9.95
C ARG A 103 18.10 20.69 -10.92
#